data_AF-A0A8S3RAM2-F1
#
_entry.id   AF-A0A8S3RAM2-F1
#
_cell.length_a   1.000
_cell.length_b   1.000
_cell.length_c   1.000
_cell.angle_alpha   90.00
_cell.angle_beta   90.00
_cell.angle_gamma   90.00
#
_symmetry.space_group_name_H-M   'P 1'
#
loop_
_entity.id
_entity.type
_entity.pdbx_description
1 polymer ?
#
loop_
_entity_poly.entity_id
_entity_poly.type
_entity_poly.pdbx_seq_one_letter_code
_entity_poly.pdbx_strand_id
1 'polypeptide(L)'
;MFLTALLICLFYCSEIEASRKDLAMFAVDNNLQKITSALSEIRLELKTLNHKPKSCEDIYTEDNLSPSGDYVIYPLQKAVRVYCSFEGDYGYTFISRKSSGVALNIAKLYSTNKFAKIRLLMSNGEQREVKVENLLAYRNQSTLSFQSNTHQFVPGPTTGTAQLHPFLFLGFLPKSLVQNRNIQGYRAAGKDFTFRNCDSNPNSYITFLDPKHGTFGNLGYTNAFMNGWISSSTVMDYPKYMDNSFYMDWEMHMGGCGGLMTSKVQSIKAALGLPFAIHNE
;
A
#
# COMPACT_ATOMS: atom_id res chain seq x y z
N MET A 1 11.54 -51.69 -59.94
CA MET A 1 10.68 -51.78 -58.75
C MET A 1 11.43 -51.79 -57.42
N PHE A 2 12.63 -52.39 -57.32
CA PHE A 2 13.40 -52.42 -56.05
C PHE A 2 14.00 -51.06 -55.63
N LEU A 3 14.43 -50.23 -56.59
CA LEU A 3 15.09 -48.96 -56.28
C LEU A 3 14.15 -47.92 -55.63
N THR A 4 12.88 -47.91 -56.05
CA THR A 4 11.86 -47.00 -55.51
C THR A 4 11.44 -47.35 -54.09
N ALA A 5 11.38 -48.64 -53.74
CA ALA A 5 11.05 -49.06 -52.38
C ALA A 5 12.17 -48.70 -51.37
N LEU A 6 13.44 -48.80 -51.77
CA LEU A 6 14.57 -48.47 -50.91
C LEU A 6 14.66 -46.95 -50.62
N LEU A 7 14.39 -46.12 -51.63
CA LEU A 7 14.37 -44.65 -51.50
C LEU A 7 13.24 -44.17 -50.56
N ILE A 8 12.05 -44.77 -50.67
CA ILE A 8 10.93 -44.47 -49.75
C ILE A 8 11.29 -44.86 -48.32
N CYS A 9 11.91 -46.02 -48.11
CA CYS A 9 12.30 -46.49 -46.79
C CYS A 9 13.35 -45.57 -46.13
N LEU A 10 14.35 -45.10 -46.89
CA LEU A 10 15.36 -44.16 -46.40
C LEU A 10 14.76 -42.78 -46.08
N PHE A 11 13.82 -42.30 -46.90
CA PHE A 11 13.14 -41.02 -46.66
C PHE A 11 12.31 -41.07 -45.37
N TYR A 12 11.49 -42.11 -45.19
CA TYR A 12 10.70 -42.32 -43.97
C TYR A 12 11.59 -42.52 -42.74
N CYS A 13 12.72 -43.22 -42.86
CA CYS A 13 13.66 -43.38 -41.74
C CYS A 13 14.25 -42.02 -41.31
N SER A 14 14.57 -41.15 -42.27
CA SER A 14 15.10 -39.80 -41.99
C SER A 14 14.08 -38.86 -41.36
N GLU A 15 12.80 -38.91 -41.79
CA GLU A 15 11.73 -38.12 -41.19
C GLU A 15 11.39 -38.58 -39.77
N ILE A 16 11.44 -39.88 -39.52
CA ILE A 16 11.25 -40.45 -38.17
C ILE A 16 12.38 -40.01 -37.24
N GLU A 17 13.63 -40.02 -37.69
CA GLU A 17 14.77 -39.54 -36.89
C GLU A 17 14.70 -38.03 -36.60
N ALA A 18 14.27 -37.21 -37.57
CA ALA A 18 14.08 -35.77 -37.38
C ALA A 18 12.97 -35.48 -36.36
N SER A 19 11.79 -36.13 -36.53
CA SER A 19 10.67 -36.02 -35.60
C SER A 19 11.02 -36.44 -34.17
N ARG A 20 11.85 -37.48 -34.01
CA ARG A 20 12.34 -37.94 -32.70
C ARG A 20 13.26 -36.91 -32.02
N LYS A 21 14.07 -36.20 -32.79
CA LYS A 21 14.94 -35.13 -32.28
C LYS A 21 14.14 -33.91 -31.83
N ASP A 22 13.10 -33.52 -32.58
CA ASP A 22 12.24 -32.39 -32.24
C ASP A 22 11.41 -32.65 -30.98
N LEU A 23 10.86 -33.86 -30.83
CA LEU A 23 10.16 -34.29 -29.60
C LEU A 23 11.09 -34.32 -28.38
N ALA A 24 12.33 -34.79 -28.56
CA ALA A 24 13.33 -34.77 -27.49
C ALA A 24 13.71 -33.34 -27.09
N MET A 25 13.88 -32.44 -28.07
CA MET A 25 14.21 -31.04 -27.83
C MET A 25 13.07 -30.30 -27.11
N PHE A 26 11.82 -30.50 -27.52
CA PHE A 26 10.65 -29.93 -26.85
C PHE A 26 10.48 -30.41 -25.40
N ALA A 27 10.77 -31.69 -25.13
CA ALA A 27 10.76 -32.23 -23.78
C ALA A 27 11.88 -31.66 -22.91
N VAL A 28 13.07 -31.42 -23.49
CA VAL A 28 14.19 -30.75 -22.83
C VAL A 28 13.83 -29.31 -22.48
N ASP A 29 13.23 -28.55 -23.41
CA ASP A 29 12.84 -27.15 -23.18
C ASP A 29 11.77 -27.01 -22.09
N ASN A 30 10.75 -27.88 -22.10
CA ASN A 30 9.72 -27.89 -21.04
C ASN A 30 10.31 -28.23 -19.67
N ASN A 31 11.23 -29.20 -19.61
CA ASN A 31 11.90 -29.55 -18.36
C ASN A 31 12.82 -28.41 -17.89
N LEU A 32 13.52 -27.75 -18.81
CA LEU A 32 14.37 -26.60 -18.50
C LEU A 32 13.53 -25.44 -17.94
N GLN A 33 12.35 -25.17 -18.52
CA GLN A 33 11.45 -24.13 -18.06
C GLN A 33 10.91 -24.43 -16.64
N LYS A 34 10.51 -25.68 -16.37
CA LYS A 34 10.10 -26.13 -15.03
C LYS A 34 11.23 -26.01 -14.00
N ILE A 35 12.44 -26.43 -14.37
CA ILE A 35 13.63 -26.35 -13.51
C ILE A 35 13.95 -24.89 -13.19
N THR A 36 13.84 -24.00 -14.18
CA THR A 36 14.12 -22.57 -14.00
C THR A 36 13.10 -21.91 -13.07
N SER A 37 11.82 -22.24 -13.21
CA SER A 37 10.74 -21.79 -12.31
C SER A 37 10.97 -22.28 -10.86
N ALA A 38 11.29 -23.57 -10.70
CA ALA A 38 11.58 -24.14 -9.38
C ALA A 38 12.85 -23.52 -8.76
N LEU A 39 13.89 -23.26 -9.56
CA LEU A 39 15.10 -22.56 -9.11
C LEU A 39 14.82 -21.12 -8.70
N SER A 40 13.93 -20.40 -9.38
CA SER A 40 13.52 -19.06 -8.94
C SER A 40 12.78 -19.09 -7.61
N GLU A 41 11.87 -20.05 -7.42
CA GLU A 41 11.15 -20.23 -6.15
C GLU A 41 12.10 -20.59 -5.00
N ILE A 42 12.99 -21.56 -5.19
CA ILE A 42 13.98 -21.97 -4.18
C ILE A 42 14.97 -20.84 -3.87
N ARG A 43 15.39 -20.05 -4.87
CA ARG A 43 16.27 -18.90 -4.67
C ARG A 43 15.57 -17.80 -3.88
N LEU A 44 14.28 -17.59 -4.11
CA LEU A 44 13.44 -16.68 -3.33
C LEU A 44 13.34 -17.18 -1.88
N GLU A 45 13.06 -18.46 -1.65
CA GLU A 45 13.00 -19.07 -0.32
C GLU A 45 14.34 -18.97 0.43
N LEU A 46 15.46 -19.30 -0.22
CA LEU A 46 16.80 -19.20 0.37
C LEU A 46 17.22 -17.75 0.68
N LYS A 47 16.87 -16.79 -0.19
CA LYS A 47 17.07 -15.35 0.10
C LYS A 47 16.28 -14.95 1.35
N THR A 48 15.02 -15.37 1.45
CA THR A 48 14.16 -15.03 2.61
C THR A 48 14.61 -15.68 3.93
N LEU A 49 15.36 -16.78 3.90
CA LEU A 49 15.80 -17.46 5.13
C LEU A 49 16.97 -16.74 5.84
N ASN A 50 17.84 -16.06 5.07
CA ASN A 50 19.05 -15.40 5.61
C ASN A 50 19.03 -13.87 5.51
N HIS A 51 18.17 -13.30 4.68
CA HIS A 51 18.01 -11.85 4.57
C HIS A 51 16.76 -11.37 5.31
N LYS A 52 16.94 -10.35 6.16
CA LYS A 52 15.86 -9.71 6.92
C LYS A 52 15.62 -8.31 6.34
N PRO A 53 14.80 -8.17 5.28
CA PRO A 53 14.61 -6.88 4.64
C PRO A 53 14.02 -5.90 5.64
N LYS A 54 14.47 -4.65 5.67
CA LYS A 54 14.02 -3.66 6.66
C LYS A 54 12.81 -2.88 6.17
N SER A 55 12.55 -2.89 4.87
CA SER A 55 11.48 -2.13 4.22
C SER A 55 11.01 -2.83 2.93
N CYS A 56 9.89 -2.37 2.34
CA CYS A 56 9.49 -2.78 1.00
C CYS A 56 10.44 -2.26 -0.09
N GLU A 57 11.10 -1.13 0.17
CA GLU A 57 12.13 -0.57 -0.72
C GLU A 57 13.35 -1.50 -0.77
N ASP A 58 13.76 -2.08 0.36
CA ASP A 58 14.83 -3.09 0.43
C ASP A 58 14.46 -4.31 -0.42
N ILE A 59 13.23 -4.82 -0.28
CA ILE A 59 12.73 -5.96 -1.07
C ILE A 59 12.82 -5.68 -2.57
N TYR A 60 12.39 -4.49 -2.99
CA TYR A 60 12.44 -4.07 -4.39
C TYR A 60 13.88 -3.91 -4.89
N THR A 61 14.75 -3.30 -4.09
CA THR A 61 16.14 -3.02 -4.48
C THR A 61 16.97 -4.30 -4.61
N GLU A 62 16.68 -5.31 -3.80
CA GLU A 62 17.36 -6.60 -3.87
C GLU A 62 16.90 -7.48 -5.03
N ASP A 63 15.67 -7.30 -5.47
CA ASP A 63 15.07 -8.02 -6.58
C ASP A 63 13.92 -7.19 -7.17
N ASN A 64 14.22 -6.44 -8.23
CA ASN A 64 13.26 -5.57 -8.91
C ASN A 64 12.14 -6.33 -9.63
N LEU A 65 12.22 -7.68 -9.68
CA LEU A 65 11.17 -8.56 -10.16
C LEU A 65 10.23 -9.04 -9.04
N SER A 66 10.46 -8.59 -7.80
CA SER A 66 9.59 -8.92 -6.67
C SER A 66 8.14 -8.51 -6.96
N PRO A 67 7.17 -9.44 -6.88
CA PRO A 67 5.77 -9.12 -7.15
C PRO A 67 5.19 -8.27 -6.01
N SER A 68 4.14 -7.50 -6.30
CA SER A 68 3.36 -6.88 -5.21
C SER A 68 2.69 -7.97 -4.38
N GLY A 69 2.68 -7.84 -3.05
CA GLY A 69 2.16 -8.89 -2.18
C GLY A 69 2.44 -8.72 -0.69
N ASP A 70 2.14 -9.77 0.07
CA ASP A 70 2.37 -9.84 1.51
C ASP A 70 3.83 -10.22 1.81
N TYR A 71 4.49 -9.45 2.66
CA TYR A 71 5.87 -9.65 3.08
C TYR A 71 6.04 -9.51 4.59
N VAL A 72 7.19 -9.96 5.09
CA VAL A 72 7.66 -9.70 6.46
C VAL A 72 8.95 -8.90 6.39
N ILE A 73 8.96 -7.76 7.07
CA ILE A 73 10.13 -6.88 7.19
C ILE A 73 10.59 -6.76 8.65
N TYR A 74 11.82 -6.30 8.85
CA TYR A 74 12.50 -6.22 10.13
C TYR A 74 13.13 -4.84 10.39
N PRO A 75 12.34 -3.74 10.37
CA PRO A 75 12.86 -2.37 10.45
C PRO A 75 13.68 -2.10 11.71
N LEU A 76 13.36 -2.79 12.82
CA LEU A 76 14.08 -2.75 14.10
C LEU A 76 14.35 -4.15 14.66
N GLN A 77 14.72 -5.10 13.78
CA GLN A 77 14.94 -6.52 14.13
C GLN A 77 13.69 -7.28 14.64
N LYS A 78 12.53 -6.63 14.68
CA LYS A 78 11.23 -7.24 14.97
C LYS A 78 10.46 -7.44 13.67
N ALA A 79 9.85 -8.61 13.53
CA ALA A 79 9.04 -8.95 12.37
C ALA A 79 7.78 -8.07 12.31
N VAL A 80 7.54 -7.48 11.14
CA VAL A 80 6.39 -6.64 10.83
C VAL A 80 5.80 -7.15 9.53
N ARG A 81 4.51 -7.48 9.53
CA ARG A 81 3.79 -7.91 8.33
C ARG A 81 3.36 -6.67 7.55
N VAL A 82 3.76 -6.62 6.30
CA VAL A 82 3.45 -5.52 5.37
C VAL A 82 2.88 -6.07 4.07
N TYR A 83 2.14 -5.25 3.35
CA TYR A 83 1.87 -5.45 1.94
C TYR A 83 2.73 -4.46 1.18
N CYS A 84 3.55 -4.94 0.26
CA CYS A 84 4.37 -4.12 -0.62
C CYS A 84 3.65 -4.03 -1.97
N SER A 85 3.27 -2.81 -2.38
CA SER A 85 2.80 -2.54 -3.74
C SER A 85 3.91 -1.89 -4.53
N PHE A 86 4.17 -2.37 -5.75
CA PHE A 86 5.18 -1.83 -6.65
C PHE A 86 4.47 -1.36 -7.94
N GLU A 87 4.29 -0.05 -8.10
CA GLU A 87 3.41 0.51 -9.14
C GLU A 87 4.00 1.78 -9.78
N GLY A 88 4.39 1.70 -11.06
CA GLY A 88 4.95 2.85 -11.78
C GLY A 88 6.25 3.34 -11.14
N ASP A 89 6.34 4.64 -10.85
CA ASP A 89 7.55 5.28 -10.31
C ASP A 89 7.69 5.14 -8.78
N TYR A 90 6.70 4.55 -8.10
CA TYR A 90 6.66 4.47 -6.65
C TYR A 90 6.16 3.12 -6.15
N GLY A 91 6.65 2.71 -5.00
CA GLY A 91 6.06 1.62 -4.23
C GLY A 91 5.37 2.14 -2.97
N TYR A 92 4.55 1.29 -2.36
CA TYR A 92 3.80 1.62 -1.15
C TYR A 92 3.90 0.50 -0.12
N THR A 93 4.27 0.86 1.10
CA THR A 93 4.26 -0.03 2.26
C THR A 93 2.94 0.14 3.02
N PHE A 94 2.12 -0.91 3.10
CA PHE A 94 0.93 -0.95 3.96
C PHE A 94 1.20 -1.84 5.17
N ILE A 95 1.01 -1.32 6.38
CA ILE A 95 1.31 -2.05 7.62
C ILE A 95 0.07 -2.83 8.07
N SER A 96 0.22 -4.13 8.35
CA SER A 96 -0.89 -4.95 8.86
C SER A 96 -1.28 -4.52 10.27
N ARG A 97 -2.58 -4.55 10.58
CA ARG A 97 -3.06 -4.33 11.96
C ARG A 97 -2.52 -5.35 12.95
N LYS A 98 -2.15 -6.56 12.48
CA LYS A 98 -1.49 -7.58 13.30
C LYS A 98 -0.10 -7.15 13.80
N SER A 99 0.50 -6.13 13.17
CA SER A 99 1.82 -5.60 13.51
C SER A 99 1.78 -4.20 14.12
N SER A 100 0.58 -3.66 14.36
CA SER A 100 0.38 -2.31 14.90
C SER A 100 1.03 -2.15 16.28
N GLY A 101 1.00 -3.19 17.14
CA GLY A 101 1.62 -3.20 18.48
C GLY A 101 3.14 -3.34 18.52
N VAL A 102 3.81 -3.46 17.36
CA VAL A 102 5.27 -3.48 17.30
C VAL A 102 5.78 -2.05 17.32
N ALA A 103 6.85 -1.77 18.06
CA ALA A 103 7.52 -0.47 17.97
C ALA A 103 8.08 -0.31 16.55
N LEU A 104 7.61 0.71 15.82
CA LEU A 104 7.98 0.99 14.43
C LEU A 104 8.70 2.32 14.34
N ASN A 105 9.83 2.34 13.63
CA ASN A 105 10.39 3.59 13.11
C ASN A 105 9.78 3.85 11.73
N ILE A 106 8.62 4.50 11.69
CA ILE A 106 7.86 4.74 10.46
C ILE A 106 8.66 5.53 9.41
N ALA A 107 9.61 6.36 9.84
CA ALA A 107 10.50 7.13 8.96
C ALA A 107 11.44 6.27 8.11
N LYS A 108 11.54 4.98 8.39
CA LYS A 108 12.31 4.01 7.57
C LYS A 108 11.45 3.27 6.54
N LEU A 109 10.15 3.55 6.48
CA LEU A 109 9.20 2.82 5.62
C LEU A 109 8.69 3.65 4.44
N TYR A 110 9.18 4.88 4.29
CA TYR A 110 8.90 5.78 3.17
C TYR A 110 10.18 6.52 2.77
N SER A 111 10.28 6.89 1.49
CA SER A 111 11.36 7.77 0.99
C SER A 111 10.84 9.15 0.56
N THR A 112 9.51 9.34 0.53
CA THR A 112 8.88 10.65 0.34
C THR A 112 7.66 10.82 1.24
N ASN A 113 7.36 12.06 1.58
CA ASN A 113 6.18 12.45 2.35
C ASN A 113 5.38 13.57 1.67
N LYS A 114 5.57 13.76 0.36
CA LYS A 114 4.81 14.73 -0.44
C LYS A 114 3.37 14.28 -0.69
N PHE A 115 3.14 12.97 -0.67
CA PHE A 115 1.86 12.34 -0.90
C PHE A 115 1.75 11.06 -0.06
N ALA A 116 0.55 10.49 0.00
CA ALA A 116 0.30 9.17 0.54
C ALA A 116 -0.69 8.43 -0.36
N LYS A 117 -0.73 7.12 -0.25
CA LYS A 117 -1.83 6.32 -0.80
C LYS A 117 -2.76 5.91 0.32
N ILE A 118 -4.06 5.97 0.08
CA ILE A 118 -5.04 5.34 0.95
C ILE A 118 -5.79 4.29 0.16
N ARG A 119 -5.82 3.06 0.67
CA ARG A 119 -6.69 1.99 0.16
C ARG A 119 -7.93 1.90 1.02
N LEU A 120 -9.08 1.69 0.38
CA LEU A 120 -10.40 1.60 0.98
C LEU A 120 -10.93 0.18 0.81
N LEU A 121 -11.58 -0.34 1.83
CA LEU A 121 -12.41 -1.54 1.76
C LEU A 121 -13.86 -1.11 1.97
N MET A 122 -14.63 -1.21 0.89
CA MET A 122 -16.04 -0.87 0.84
C MET A 122 -16.87 -1.97 1.52
N SER A 123 -18.09 -1.65 1.94
CA SER A 123 -18.99 -2.59 2.63
C SER A 123 -19.41 -3.78 1.75
N ASN A 124 -19.40 -3.62 0.43
CA ASN A 124 -19.65 -4.68 -0.55
C ASN A 124 -18.40 -5.55 -0.86
N GLY A 125 -17.27 -5.30 -0.18
CA GLY A 125 -16.00 -6.01 -0.40
C GLY A 125 -15.14 -5.47 -1.55
N GLU A 126 -15.60 -4.46 -2.28
CA GLU A 126 -14.80 -3.78 -3.29
C GLU A 126 -13.63 -3.03 -2.66
N GLN A 127 -12.44 -3.11 -3.28
CA GLN A 127 -11.29 -2.33 -2.86
C GLN A 127 -11.06 -1.17 -3.81
N ARG A 128 -10.81 0.01 -3.24
CA ARG A 128 -10.50 1.22 -3.98
C ARG A 128 -9.22 1.84 -3.49
N GLU A 129 -8.64 2.74 -4.28
CA GLU A 129 -7.48 3.50 -3.85
C GLU A 129 -7.55 4.96 -4.26
N VAL A 130 -6.84 5.81 -3.50
CA VAL A 130 -6.73 7.23 -3.77
C VAL A 130 -5.36 7.74 -3.35
N LYS A 131 -4.76 8.60 -4.17
CA LYS A 131 -3.58 9.38 -3.79
C LYS A 131 -4.03 10.65 -3.10
N VAL A 132 -3.45 10.96 -1.93
CA VAL A 132 -3.73 12.18 -1.17
C VAL A 132 -2.46 13.01 -0.98
N GLU A 133 -2.64 14.33 -0.99
CA GLU A 133 -1.57 15.33 -0.97
C GLU A 133 -2.00 16.56 -0.15
N ASN A 134 -1.03 17.39 0.23
CA ASN A 134 -1.33 18.74 0.69
C ASN A 134 -1.94 19.57 -0.45
N LEU A 135 -2.77 20.55 -0.11
CA LEU A 135 -3.24 21.54 -1.09
C LEU A 135 -2.05 22.23 -1.75
N LEU A 136 -2.22 22.65 -3.00
CA LEU A 136 -1.15 23.30 -3.77
C LEU A 136 -0.59 24.55 -3.07
N ALA A 137 -1.44 25.30 -2.33
CA ALA A 137 -1.03 26.46 -1.55
C ALA A 137 -0.01 26.14 -0.44
N TYR A 138 -0.01 24.90 0.06
CA TYR A 138 0.85 24.47 1.17
C TYR A 138 2.01 23.56 0.74
N ARG A 139 2.08 23.15 -0.54
CA ARG A 139 3.07 22.17 -1.03
C ARG A 139 4.53 22.56 -0.81
N ASN A 140 4.82 23.85 -0.71
CA ASN A 140 6.17 24.40 -0.47
C ASN A 140 6.38 24.84 0.99
N GLN A 141 5.34 24.77 1.84
CA GLN A 141 5.38 25.19 3.24
C GLN A 141 5.44 23.99 4.19
N SER A 142 4.83 22.87 3.80
CA SER A 142 4.83 21.64 4.58
C SER A 142 4.63 20.41 3.71
N THR A 143 5.12 19.28 4.22
CA THR A 143 4.86 17.93 3.70
C THR A 143 3.85 17.21 4.59
N LEU A 144 3.40 16.03 4.17
CA LEU A 144 2.60 15.16 5.03
C LEU A 144 3.46 14.65 6.20
N SER A 145 2.80 14.37 7.32
CA SER A 145 3.43 13.79 8.51
C SER A 145 2.92 12.36 8.70
N PHE A 146 3.85 11.40 8.66
CA PHE A 146 3.57 10.01 9.01
C PHE A 146 4.08 9.73 10.41
N GLN A 147 3.21 9.22 11.29
CA GLN A 147 3.58 8.84 12.66
C GLN A 147 2.96 7.50 13.04
N SER A 148 3.54 6.83 14.05
CA SER A 148 3.05 5.58 14.61
C SER A 148 2.98 5.73 16.13
N ASN A 149 1.80 5.50 16.71
CA ASN A 149 1.55 5.59 18.16
C ASN A 149 1.90 6.95 18.79
N THR A 150 2.07 7.97 17.96
CA THR A 150 2.30 9.35 18.36
C THR A 150 1.47 10.27 17.47
N HIS A 151 1.01 11.37 18.04
CA HIS A 151 0.25 12.40 17.32
C HIS A 151 0.81 13.77 17.69
N GLN A 152 2.13 13.92 17.57
CA GLN A 152 2.72 15.25 17.66
C GLN A 152 1.94 16.14 16.68
N PHE A 153 1.45 17.29 17.16
CA PHE A 153 0.69 18.32 16.44
C PHE A 153 -0.85 18.35 16.53
N VAL A 154 -1.52 17.48 17.31
CA VAL A 154 -3.00 17.50 17.46
C VAL A 154 -3.42 17.14 18.89
N PRO A 155 -4.47 17.76 19.49
CA PRO A 155 -5.22 17.12 20.58
C PRO A 155 -5.57 15.68 20.17
N GLY A 156 -5.28 14.69 21.02
CA GLY A 156 -5.52 13.29 20.69
C GLY A 156 -6.97 13.05 20.21
N PRO A 157 -7.21 12.01 19.40
CA PRO A 157 -8.55 11.68 18.91
C PRO A 157 -9.59 11.73 20.03
N THR A 158 -10.75 12.29 19.69
CA THR A 158 -11.78 12.78 20.62
C THR A 158 -12.40 11.68 21.50
N THR A 159 -12.15 10.41 21.20
CA THR A 159 -12.55 9.26 22.01
C THR A 159 -11.50 8.94 23.08
N GLY A 160 -11.67 9.44 24.30
CA GLY A 160 -11.07 8.87 25.51
C GLY A 160 -9.54 8.65 25.46
N THR A 161 -8.79 9.73 25.61
CA THR A 161 -7.33 9.87 25.50
C THR A 161 -6.49 9.16 26.59
N ALA A 162 -6.87 7.96 27.05
CA ALA A 162 -6.05 7.19 28.00
C ALA A 162 -5.42 5.92 27.39
N GLN A 163 -5.98 5.38 26.30
CA GLN A 163 -5.54 4.09 25.73
C GLN A 163 -5.67 4.09 24.20
N LEU A 164 -5.02 5.03 23.51
CA LEU A 164 -4.86 4.93 22.06
C LEU A 164 -3.84 3.83 21.77
N HIS A 165 -4.39 2.62 21.75
CA HIS A 165 -3.82 1.42 21.19
C HIS A 165 -3.28 1.67 19.78
N PRO A 166 -2.47 0.75 19.25
CA PRO A 166 -1.55 1.15 18.21
C PRO A 166 -2.24 1.69 16.95
N PHE A 167 -1.77 2.84 16.49
CA PHE A 167 -2.36 3.61 15.41
C PHE A 167 -1.30 4.18 14.47
N LEU A 168 -1.70 4.36 13.21
CA LEU A 168 -0.95 5.13 12.23
C LEU A 168 -1.60 6.50 12.08
N PHE A 169 -0.79 7.52 11.86
CA PHE A 169 -1.23 8.90 11.78
C PHE A 169 -0.75 9.52 10.47
N LEU A 170 -1.69 10.12 9.74
CA LEU A 170 -1.45 10.93 8.55
C LEU A 170 -1.86 12.38 8.83
N GLY A 171 -0.89 13.26 9.05
CA GLY A 171 -1.12 14.71 9.18
C GLY A 171 -0.90 15.44 7.86
N PHE A 172 -1.76 16.41 7.56
CA PHE A 172 -1.63 17.26 6.37
C PHE A 172 -0.83 18.54 6.67
N LEU A 173 -1.31 19.33 7.63
CA LEU A 173 -0.69 20.62 7.97
C LEU A 173 -0.20 20.65 9.42
N PRO A 174 1.00 21.21 9.70
CA PRO A 174 1.48 21.40 11.06
C PRO A 174 0.72 22.51 11.79
N LYS A 175 0.73 22.46 13.13
CA LYS A 175 0.05 23.41 14.03
C LYS A 175 0.32 24.89 13.66
N SER A 176 1.56 25.21 13.29
CA SER A 176 1.99 26.56 12.93
C SER A 176 1.25 27.15 11.71
N LEU A 177 0.77 26.31 10.79
CA LEU A 177 0.04 26.76 9.61
C LEU A 177 -1.47 26.76 9.82
N VAL A 178 -2.00 25.84 10.63
CA VAL A 178 -3.45 25.65 10.79
C VAL A 178 -4.12 26.68 11.69
N GLN A 179 -3.44 27.29 12.65
CA GLN A 179 -4.09 28.18 13.64
C GLN A 179 -4.50 29.56 13.08
N ASN A 180 -4.16 29.87 11.82
CA ASN A 180 -4.30 31.19 11.19
C ASN A 180 -5.68 31.50 10.58
N ARG A 181 -6.73 30.75 10.97
CA ARG A 181 -8.11 30.86 10.42
C ARG A 181 -8.19 30.90 8.88
N ASN A 182 -7.32 30.14 8.23
CA ASN A 182 -7.14 30.10 6.78
C ASN A 182 -8.00 29.03 6.10
N ILE A 183 -7.94 28.99 4.77
CA ILE A 183 -8.48 27.89 3.97
C ILE A 183 -7.53 26.71 4.06
N GLN A 184 -8.05 25.56 4.44
CA GLN A 184 -7.30 24.32 4.63
C GLN A 184 -7.99 23.18 3.90
N GLY A 185 -7.39 22.00 3.97
CA GLY A 185 -7.92 20.80 3.35
C GLY A 185 -6.82 19.94 2.79
N TYR A 186 -7.16 19.18 1.77
CA TYR A 186 -6.27 18.22 1.13
C TYR A 186 -6.61 18.11 -0.35
N ARG A 187 -5.69 17.53 -1.10
CA ARG A 187 -5.91 17.17 -2.50
C ARG A 187 -6.03 15.66 -2.59
N ALA A 188 -7.04 15.16 -3.31
CA ALA A 188 -7.25 13.73 -3.53
C ALA A 188 -7.49 13.48 -5.02
N ALA A 189 -6.76 12.52 -5.60
CA ALA A 189 -6.78 12.23 -7.04
C ALA A 189 -6.66 13.49 -7.92
N GLY A 190 -5.80 14.45 -7.51
CA GLY A 190 -5.62 15.69 -8.26
C GLY A 190 -6.74 16.73 -8.11
N LYS A 191 -7.70 16.55 -7.18
CA LYS A 191 -8.77 17.52 -6.90
C LYS A 191 -8.63 18.09 -5.50
N ASP A 192 -8.80 19.41 -5.37
CA ASP A 192 -8.74 20.09 -4.09
C ASP A 192 -10.09 19.97 -3.36
N PHE A 193 -10.02 19.59 -2.08
CA PHE A 193 -11.13 19.60 -1.15
C PHE A 193 -10.76 20.54 -0.01
N THR A 194 -11.53 21.61 0.14
CA THR A 194 -11.17 22.71 1.06
C THR A 194 -12.27 23.03 2.04
N PHE A 195 -11.88 23.55 3.20
CA PHE A 195 -12.75 24.13 4.22
C PHE A 195 -12.09 25.37 4.82
N ARG A 196 -12.86 26.18 5.55
CA ARG A 196 -12.32 27.30 6.34
C ARG A 196 -12.09 26.85 7.77
N ASN A 197 -10.89 27.02 8.31
CA ASN A 197 -10.69 26.89 9.74
C ASN A 197 -11.30 28.13 10.45
N CYS A 198 -12.53 28.03 10.92
CA CYS A 198 -13.28 29.17 11.46
C CYS A 198 -13.01 29.45 12.95
N ASP A 199 -12.38 28.53 13.68
CA ASP A 199 -12.17 28.61 15.14
C ASP A 199 -10.70 28.49 15.58
N SER A 200 -9.75 28.40 14.64
CA SER A 200 -8.32 28.19 14.90
C SER A 200 -7.95 26.81 15.50
N ASN A 201 -8.86 25.84 15.46
CA ASN A 201 -8.57 24.47 15.89
C ASN A 201 -7.47 23.85 14.99
N PRO A 202 -6.41 23.23 15.56
CA PRO A 202 -5.27 22.77 14.79
C PRO A 202 -5.44 21.39 14.12
N ASN A 203 -6.63 20.80 14.14
CA ASN A 203 -6.83 19.46 13.60
C ASN A 203 -6.72 19.45 12.07
N SER A 204 -5.85 18.59 11.54
CA SER A 204 -5.65 18.41 10.10
C SER A 204 -5.07 17.02 9.81
N TYR A 205 -5.86 15.97 10.03
CA TYR A 205 -5.36 14.59 9.98
C TYR A 205 -6.39 13.52 9.62
N ILE A 206 -5.86 12.34 9.28
CA ILE A 206 -6.54 11.05 9.31
C ILE A 206 -5.71 10.09 10.17
N THR A 207 -6.34 9.42 11.13
CA THR A 207 -5.73 8.34 11.93
C THR A 207 -6.32 6.99 11.54
N PHE A 208 -5.51 5.93 11.63
CA PHE A 208 -5.88 4.55 11.33
C PHE A 208 -5.60 3.67 12.55
N LEU A 209 -6.62 2.99 13.06
CA LEU A 209 -6.59 2.29 14.34
C LEU A 209 -7.03 0.83 14.19
N ASP A 210 -6.46 -0.05 15.02
CA ASP A 210 -6.92 -1.43 15.10
C ASP A 210 -8.38 -1.50 15.61
N PRO A 211 -9.31 -2.12 14.85
CA PRO A 211 -10.71 -2.27 15.24
C PRO A 211 -10.94 -2.93 16.60
N LYS A 212 -9.99 -3.73 17.10
CA LYS A 212 -10.13 -4.45 18.38
C LYS A 212 -10.11 -3.54 19.61
N HIS A 213 -9.66 -2.30 19.45
CA HIS A 213 -9.12 -1.53 20.55
C HIS A 213 -9.87 -0.24 20.88
N GLY A 214 -11.06 -0.06 20.32
CA GLY A 214 -11.90 1.08 20.68
C GLY A 214 -12.86 1.37 19.56
N THR A 215 -14.13 1.26 19.87
CA THR A 215 -15.18 1.73 18.98
C THR A 215 -15.16 3.25 18.98
N PHE A 216 -14.91 3.85 17.82
CA PHE A 216 -15.44 5.19 17.58
C PHE A 216 -16.91 5.20 17.98
N GLY A 217 -17.37 6.24 18.69
CA GLY A 217 -18.80 6.52 18.74
C GLY A 217 -19.31 6.77 17.32
N ASN A 218 -20.62 6.84 17.11
CA ASN A 218 -21.17 7.45 15.90
C ASN A 218 -20.90 8.97 15.98
N LEU A 219 -19.63 9.34 15.87
CA LEU A 219 -19.13 10.70 15.98
C LEU A 219 -18.84 11.21 14.58
N GLY A 220 -19.33 12.42 14.34
CA GLY A 220 -19.13 13.12 13.09
C GLY A 220 -20.37 13.21 12.20
N TYR A 221 -20.20 13.91 11.09
CA TYR A 221 -21.20 14.05 10.05
C TYR A 221 -20.51 13.98 8.69
N THR A 222 -21.25 13.55 7.68
CA THR A 222 -20.74 13.42 6.33
C THR A 222 -21.00 14.72 5.57
N ASN A 223 -19.97 15.29 4.95
CA ASN A 223 -20.13 16.39 4.01
C ASN A 223 -19.24 16.16 2.77
N ALA A 224 -19.43 16.96 1.72
CA ALA A 224 -18.70 16.80 0.46
C ALA A 224 -17.17 16.91 0.62
N PHE A 225 -16.71 17.75 1.54
CA PHE A 225 -15.29 17.89 1.86
C PHE A 225 -14.75 16.63 2.56
N MET A 226 -15.44 16.13 3.58
CA MET A 226 -15.02 14.95 4.35
C MET A 226 -15.02 13.67 3.48
N ASN A 227 -15.95 13.55 2.54
CA ASN A 227 -16.04 12.41 1.62
C ASN A 227 -15.17 12.54 0.35
N GLY A 228 -14.42 13.63 0.19
CA GLY A 228 -13.72 13.93 -1.05
C GLY A 228 -12.74 12.84 -1.49
N TRP A 229 -11.92 12.34 -0.57
CA TRP A 229 -10.97 11.25 -0.82
C TRP A 229 -11.65 9.91 -1.12
N ILE A 230 -12.81 9.62 -0.51
CA ILE A 230 -13.59 8.40 -0.77
C ILE A 230 -14.23 8.47 -2.16
N SER A 231 -14.92 9.57 -2.45
CA SER A 231 -15.61 9.77 -3.73
C SER A 231 -14.67 9.90 -4.93
N SER A 232 -13.42 10.30 -4.72
CA SER A 232 -12.39 10.40 -5.76
C SER A 232 -11.54 9.13 -5.89
N SER A 233 -11.84 8.08 -5.13
CA SER A 233 -11.11 6.81 -5.19
C SER A 233 -11.49 5.99 -6.42
N THR A 234 -10.51 5.26 -6.96
CA THR A 234 -10.68 4.39 -8.13
C THR A 234 -10.75 2.93 -7.69
N VAL A 235 -11.61 2.16 -8.36
CA VAL A 235 -11.71 0.71 -8.15
C VAL A 235 -10.39 0.04 -8.51
N MET A 236 -9.97 -0.92 -7.69
CA MET A 236 -8.77 -1.70 -7.92
C MET A 236 -9.08 -2.99 -8.69
N ASP A 237 -8.08 -3.51 -9.41
CA ASP A 237 -8.17 -4.84 -10.02
C ASP A 237 -8.05 -5.92 -8.94
N TYR A 238 -8.86 -6.99 -9.04
CA TYR A 238 -8.88 -8.10 -8.08
C TYR A 238 -7.50 -8.70 -7.75
N PRO A 239 -6.56 -8.89 -8.70
CA PRO A 239 -5.23 -9.42 -8.39
C PRO A 239 -4.40 -8.52 -7.45
N LYS A 240 -4.77 -7.24 -7.30
CA LYS A 240 -4.10 -6.28 -6.42
C LYS A 240 -4.78 -6.14 -5.06
N TYR A 241 -5.84 -6.91 -4.82
CA TYR A 241 -6.57 -6.85 -3.56
C TYR A 241 -5.66 -7.30 -2.42
N MET A 242 -5.76 -6.55 -1.33
CA MET A 242 -5.01 -6.78 -0.11
C MET A 242 -5.89 -7.51 0.92
N ASP A 243 -5.28 -8.32 1.78
CA ASP A 243 -6.02 -9.02 2.83
C ASP A 243 -6.71 -8.04 3.82
N ASN A 244 -7.82 -8.49 4.40
CA ASN A 244 -8.60 -7.72 5.37
C ASN A 244 -7.78 -7.29 6.60
N SER A 245 -6.68 -7.97 6.93
CA SER A 245 -5.80 -7.60 8.06
C SER A 245 -5.04 -6.29 7.90
N PHE A 246 -5.03 -5.68 6.72
CA PHE A 246 -4.41 -4.37 6.50
C PHE A 246 -5.37 -3.20 6.66
N TYR A 247 -6.68 -3.49 6.61
CA TYR A 247 -7.73 -2.49 6.76
C TYR A 247 -8.05 -2.23 8.23
N MET A 248 -8.01 -0.95 8.57
CA MET A 248 -8.18 -0.39 9.92
C MET A 248 -9.45 0.47 9.99
N ASP A 249 -9.95 0.67 11.21
CA ASP A 249 -10.87 1.76 11.47
C ASP A 249 -10.12 3.09 11.38
N TRP A 250 -10.83 4.20 11.18
CA TRP A 250 -10.18 5.48 10.98
C TRP A 250 -11.01 6.64 11.50
N GLU A 251 -10.33 7.72 11.85
CA GLU A 251 -10.90 9.02 12.17
C GLU A 251 -10.24 10.09 11.31
N MET A 252 -11.06 10.93 10.69
CA MET A 252 -10.64 12.14 10.02
C MET A 252 -11.13 13.32 10.85
N HIS A 253 -10.23 14.22 11.24
CA HIS A 253 -10.58 15.40 12.01
C HIS A 253 -9.89 16.62 11.44
N MET A 254 -10.72 17.58 11.05
CA MET A 254 -10.35 18.83 10.41
C MET A 254 -10.93 19.97 11.25
N GLY A 255 -10.08 20.89 11.69
CA GLY A 255 -10.44 21.96 12.62
C GLY A 255 -11.51 22.91 12.07
N GLY A 256 -12.06 23.77 12.93
CA GLY A 256 -13.06 24.75 12.55
C GLY A 256 -14.24 24.12 11.81
N CYS A 257 -14.46 24.60 10.60
CA CYS A 257 -15.62 24.22 9.81
C CYS A 257 -15.31 23.01 8.90
N GLY A 258 -14.20 22.28 9.13
CA GLY A 258 -13.83 21.08 8.38
C GLY A 258 -14.63 19.85 8.81
N GLY A 259 -14.67 19.59 10.12
CA GLY A 259 -15.50 18.57 10.73
C GLY A 259 -14.73 17.33 11.20
N LEU A 260 -15.48 16.40 11.79
CA LEU A 260 -15.02 15.12 12.29
C LEU A 260 -15.82 14.02 11.58
N MET A 261 -15.16 12.95 11.17
CA MET A 261 -15.80 11.78 10.56
C MET A 261 -15.03 10.52 10.93
N THR A 262 -15.74 9.42 11.17
CA THR A 262 -15.15 8.13 11.53
C THR A 262 -15.61 7.03 10.59
N SER A 263 -14.85 5.91 10.56
CA SER A 263 -15.17 4.72 9.76
C SER A 263 -16.59 4.20 10.00
N LYS A 264 -17.14 4.38 11.20
CA LYS A 264 -18.50 3.95 11.54
C LYS A 264 -19.59 4.69 10.78
N VAL A 265 -19.41 5.98 10.52
CA VAL A 265 -20.40 6.78 9.79
C VAL A 265 -20.49 6.31 8.34
N GLN A 266 -19.36 5.89 7.75
CA GLN A 266 -19.28 5.44 6.36
C GLN A 266 -19.41 3.92 6.18
N SER A 267 -19.24 3.13 7.25
CA SER A 267 -19.11 1.67 7.19
C SER A 267 -18.04 1.18 6.19
N ILE A 268 -16.94 1.93 6.09
CA ILE A 268 -15.78 1.59 5.25
C ILE A 268 -14.51 1.54 6.10
N LYS A 269 -13.57 0.68 5.72
CA LYS A 269 -12.25 0.59 6.36
C LYS A 269 -11.18 1.16 5.44
N ALA A 270 -10.03 1.54 6.02
CA ALA A 270 -8.96 2.15 5.25
C ALA A 270 -7.57 1.62 5.66
N ALA A 271 -6.61 1.71 4.75
CA ALA A 271 -5.22 1.36 4.97
C ALA A 271 -4.32 2.48 4.43
N LEU A 272 -3.31 2.87 5.22
CA LEU A 272 -2.33 3.89 4.85
C LEU A 272 -1.15 3.26 4.12
N GLY A 273 -0.91 3.69 2.88
CA GLY A 273 0.25 3.32 2.07
C GLY A 273 1.33 4.39 2.14
N LEU A 274 2.48 4.01 2.69
CA LEU A 274 3.67 4.83 2.85
C LEU A 274 4.54 4.76 1.59
N PRO A 275 4.76 5.85 0.86
CA PRO A 275 5.40 5.79 -0.44
C PRO A 275 6.93 5.73 -0.36
N PHE A 276 7.52 4.89 -1.20
CA PHE A 276 8.96 4.86 -1.46
C PHE A 276 9.22 4.91 -2.97
N ALA A 277 10.44 5.29 -3.36
CA ALA A 277 10.81 5.48 -4.74
C ALA A 277 11.11 4.12 -5.37
N ILE A 278 10.67 3.93 -6.61
CA ILE A 278 11.11 2.82 -7.44
C ILE A 278 12.07 3.39 -8.46
N HIS A 279 13.34 3.03 -8.32
CA HIS A 279 14.36 3.34 -9.32
C HIS A 279 14.43 2.14 -10.28
N ASN A 280 13.91 2.31 -11.49
CA ASN A 280 14.21 1.39 -12.58
C ASN A 280 15.59 1.78 -13.11
N GLU A 281 16.62 1.00 -12.79
CA GLU A 281 17.92 1.08 -13.46
C GLU A 281 17.84 0.57 -14.90
#